data_AF-A0A0N4T5F4-F1
#
_entry.id   AF-A0A0N4T5F4-F1
#
_cell.length_a   1.000
_cell.length_b   1.000
_cell.length_c   1.000
_cell.angle_alpha   90.00
_cell.angle_beta   90.00
_cell.angle_gamma   90.00
#
_symmetry.space_group_name_H-M   'P 1'
#
loop_
_entity.id
_entity.type
_entity.pdbx_description
1 polymer ?
#
loop_
_entity_poly.entity_id
_entity_poly.type
_entity_poly.pdbx_seq_one_letter_code
_entity_poly.pdbx_strand_id
1 'polypeptide(L)'
;MRYNYAFIHFLLLQLLSYSNAIAYHLSSDDNFKWLSPFDNRSKLAALCTQNNRQLVMHRSGITLLYRLFQHDALCSPEIERYVPSRHISLVWFMQALQYCEVNHVLNWKRPEIHYNRTFQVLITRAAFALVCQEINDINFYGLMKYADLFRILFEDNNTDRRIICQQIQNTNNDLFQRCLADKPNNKLYLLNKMCSGNSTLRLIKMNVLFQRFARNCHTLHDFVINMLPKYSSFGEALSNDIYFMNLLSTYLISTINR
;
A
#
# COMPACT_ATOMS: atom_id res chain seq x y z
N MET A 1 62.78 18.64 0.38
CA MET A 1 61.49 18.51 1.09
C MET A 1 60.60 19.69 0.69
N ARG A 2 59.67 19.49 -0.25
CA ARG A 2 58.64 20.48 -0.62
C ARG A 2 57.30 19.79 -0.36
N TYR A 3 56.58 20.29 0.64
CA TYR A 3 55.31 19.73 1.09
C TYR A 3 54.20 20.02 0.07
N ASN A 4 53.44 18.98 -0.26
CA ASN A 4 52.30 18.97 -1.18
C ASN A 4 51.10 19.73 -0.57
N TYR A 5 51.01 21.03 -0.83
CA TYR A 5 49.81 21.82 -0.48
C TYR A 5 48.60 21.57 -1.41
N ALA A 6 48.78 20.85 -2.52
CA ALA A 6 47.71 20.55 -3.46
C ALA A 6 46.81 19.36 -3.03
N PHE A 7 47.31 18.45 -2.20
CA PHE A 7 46.56 17.25 -1.80
C PHE A 7 45.57 17.51 -0.65
N ILE A 8 45.86 18.50 0.20
CA ILE A 8 45.01 18.87 1.34
C ILE A 8 43.76 19.66 0.90
N HIS A 9 43.85 20.46 -0.18
CA HIS A 9 42.69 21.18 -0.70
C HIS A 9 41.68 20.28 -1.42
N PHE A 10 42.12 19.17 -2.02
CA PHE A 10 41.20 18.23 -2.68
C PHE A 10 40.41 17.38 -1.67
N LEU A 11 41.00 17.07 -0.51
CA LEU A 11 40.34 16.36 0.59
C LEU A 11 39.36 17.24 1.38
N LEU A 12 39.62 18.53 1.54
CA LEU A 12 38.69 19.47 2.19
C LEU A 12 37.44 19.77 1.34
N LEU A 13 37.54 19.73 0.01
CA LEU A 13 36.38 19.90 -0.88
C LEU A 13 35.50 18.64 -0.99
N GLN A 14 36.05 17.44 -0.75
CA GLN A 14 35.25 16.20 -0.68
C GLN A 14 34.57 15.97 0.68
N LEU A 15 35.07 16.60 1.75
CA LEU A 15 34.44 16.54 3.07
C LEU A 15 33.32 17.57 3.27
N LEU A 16 33.22 18.59 2.40
CA LEU A 16 32.11 19.56 2.41
C LEU A 16 30.92 19.15 1.52
N SER A 17 31.01 18.05 0.77
CA SER A 17 29.90 17.50 -0.02
C SER A 17 29.11 16.39 0.68
N TYR A 18 29.45 16.04 1.93
CA TYR A 18 28.79 15.00 2.72
C TYR A 18 28.22 15.53 4.05
N SER A 19 27.44 16.61 3.98
CA SER A 19 26.59 17.03 5.11
C SER A 19 25.49 17.97 4.66
N ASN A 20 24.66 17.50 3.72
CA ASN A 20 23.31 18.03 3.54
C ASN A 20 22.31 17.00 4.04
N ALA A 21 22.35 16.73 5.35
CA ALA A 21 21.14 16.34 6.07
C ALA A 21 20.27 17.61 6.15
N ILE A 22 19.64 17.96 5.04
CA ILE A 22 18.56 18.94 5.06
C ILE A 22 17.41 18.21 5.75
N ALA A 23 17.30 18.43 7.06
CA ALA A 23 16.08 18.21 7.80
C ALA A 23 15.03 19.10 7.11
N TYR A 24 14.21 18.49 6.27
CA TYR A 24 13.10 19.18 5.64
C TYR A 24 12.23 19.78 6.74
N HIS A 25 11.91 21.05 6.54
CA HIS A 25 10.97 21.84 7.31
C HIS A 25 9.81 20.99 7.82
N LEU A 26 9.66 20.91 9.15
CA LEU A 26 8.37 20.66 9.76
C LEU A 26 7.43 21.79 9.33
N SER A 27 6.69 21.57 8.26
CA SER A 27 5.41 22.26 8.08
C SER A 27 4.47 21.71 9.14
N SER A 28 4.11 22.57 10.09
CA SER A 28 3.07 22.33 11.07
C SER A 28 1.70 22.18 10.40
N ASP A 29 0.88 21.31 10.99
CA ASP A 29 -0.59 21.23 10.84
C ASP A 29 -1.20 20.80 9.51
N ASP A 30 -0.79 19.63 9.02
CA ASP A 30 -1.76 18.77 8.31
C ASP A 30 -2.01 17.53 9.17
N ASN A 31 -3.26 17.39 9.64
CA ASN A 31 -3.77 16.19 10.29
C ASN A 31 -3.24 14.95 9.56
N PHE A 32 -2.71 13.97 10.30
CA PHE A 32 -2.23 12.72 9.72
C PHE A 32 -3.31 12.12 8.82
N LYS A 33 -3.15 12.34 7.52
CA LYS A 33 -4.12 11.90 6.52
C LYS A 33 -4.14 10.38 6.39
N TRP A 34 -3.14 9.71 6.94
CA TRP A 34 -2.97 8.28 6.81
C TRP A 34 -3.29 7.55 8.10
N LEU A 35 -4.01 6.44 7.94
CA LEU A 35 -4.20 5.42 8.96
C LEU A 35 -2.88 4.72 9.28
N SER A 36 -2.84 4.13 10.47
CA SER A 36 -1.74 3.25 10.89
C SER A 36 -1.37 2.20 9.82
N PRO A 37 -0.08 1.86 9.62
CA PRO A 37 1.10 2.38 10.32
C PRO A 37 1.70 3.64 9.68
N PHE A 38 1.04 4.24 8.67
CA PHE A 38 1.54 5.43 7.97
C PHE A 38 1.26 6.74 8.72
N ASP A 39 0.71 6.66 9.92
CA ASP A 39 0.66 7.73 10.92
C ASP A 39 1.98 7.87 11.72
N ASN A 40 2.94 6.95 11.54
CA ASN A 40 4.21 6.98 12.27
C ASN A 40 5.27 7.87 11.60
N ARG A 41 5.43 9.11 12.09
CA ARG A 41 6.43 10.08 11.56
C ARG A 41 7.87 9.58 11.57
N SER A 42 8.28 8.86 12.61
CA SER A 42 9.66 8.37 12.74
C SER A 42 10.00 7.35 11.64
N LYS A 43 9.11 6.38 11.44
CA LYS A 43 9.27 5.37 10.37
C LYS A 43 9.19 6.01 8.98
N LEU A 44 8.31 7.00 8.79
CA LEU A 44 8.25 7.77 7.53
C LEU A 44 9.52 8.58 7.28
N ALA A 45 10.07 9.27 8.28
CA ALA A 45 11.32 10.02 8.12
C ALA A 45 12.50 9.12 7.70
N ALA A 46 12.58 7.90 8.25
CA ALA A 46 13.58 6.91 7.85
C ALA A 46 13.32 6.30 6.46
N LEU A 47 12.06 6.30 6.00
CA LEU A 47 11.67 5.83 4.67
C LEU A 47 11.94 6.88 3.59
N CYS A 48 11.53 8.13 3.83
CA CYS A 48 11.46 9.20 2.86
C CYS A 48 12.81 9.90 2.67
N THR A 49 13.75 9.15 2.10
CA THR A 49 15.09 9.64 1.74
C THR A 49 15.28 9.59 0.24
N GLN A 50 16.18 10.43 -0.29
CA GLN A 50 16.48 10.44 -1.73
C GLN A 50 16.99 9.08 -2.23
N ASN A 51 17.77 8.36 -1.40
CA ASN A 51 18.26 7.03 -1.74
C ASN A 51 17.10 6.03 -1.90
N ASN A 52 16.14 6.04 -0.95
CA ASN A 52 14.98 5.16 -1.04
C ASN A 52 14.05 5.55 -2.20
N ARG A 53 13.87 6.86 -2.45
CA ARG A 53 13.15 7.36 -3.62
C ARG A 53 13.76 6.83 -4.91
N GLN A 54 15.09 6.87 -5.05
CA GLN A 54 15.78 6.29 -6.21
C GLN A 54 15.51 4.79 -6.35
N LEU A 55 15.60 4.03 -5.26
CA LEU A 55 15.33 2.58 -5.27
C LEU A 55 13.88 2.24 -5.63
N VAL A 56 12.91 3.02 -5.18
CA VAL A 56 11.49 2.77 -5.44
C VAL A 56 11.08 3.22 -6.84
N MET A 57 11.51 4.41 -7.25
CA MET A 57 11.02 5.06 -8.47
C MET A 57 11.81 4.67 -9.72
N HIS A 58 13.14 4.55 -9.64
CA HIS A 58 13.95 4.34 -10.83
C HIS A 58 13.98 2.87 -11.28
N ARG A 59 14.25 2.68 -12.57
CA ARG A 59 14.40 1.35 -13.18
C ARG A 59 15.53 0.53 -12.55
N SER A 60 16.59 1.19 -12.09
CA SER A 60 17.74 0.54 -11.42
C SER A 60 17.35 -0.19 -10.14
N GLY A 61 16.32 0.25 -9.44
CA GLY A 61 15.87 -0.37 -8.19
C GLY A 61 14.92 -1.55 -8.37
N ILE A 62 14.42 -1.82 -9.58
CA ILE A 62 13.35 -2.81 -9.80
C ILE A 62 13.75 -4.24 -9.40
N THR A 63 15.00 -4.63 -9.66
CA THR A 63 15.51 -5.96 -9.30
C THR A 63 15.55 -6.13 -7.78
N LEU A 64 15.94 -5.08 -7.05
CA LEU A 64 15.91 -5.10 -5.58
C LEU A 64 14.47 -5.20 -5.07
N LEU A 65 13.55 -4.40 -5.63
CA LEU A 65 12.14 -4.45 -5.25
C LEU A 65 11.56 -5.86 -5.42
N TYR A 66 11.79 -6.50 -6.57
CA TYR A 66 11.31 -7.88 -6.78
C TYR A 66 11.90 -8.87 -5.78
N ARG A 67 13.20 -8.77 -5.47
CA ARG A 67 13.82 -9.61 -4.45
C ARG A 67 13.18 -9.40 -3.08
N LEU A 68 12.98 -8.15 -2.68
CA LEU A 68 12.35 -7.82 -1.40
C LEU A 68 10.91 -8.33 -1.37
N PHE A 69 10.11 -8.09 -2.41
CA PHE A 69 8.75 -8.59 -2.52
C PHE A 69 8.66 -10.10 -2.40
N GLN A 70 9.65 -10.85 -2.90
CA GLN A 70 9.66 -12.30 -2.87
C GLN A 70 10.21 -12.89 -1.58
N HIS A 71 10.84 -12.06 -0.75
CA HIS A 71 11.58 -12.57 0.39
C HIS A 71 10.64 -12.96 1.52
N ASP A 72 10.71 -14.23 1.95
CA ASP A 72 9.86 -14.76 3.03
C ASP A 72 10.04 -14.00 4.34
N ALA A 73 11.20 -13.39 4.55
CA ALA A 73 11.43 -12.56 5.72
C ALA A 73 10.45 -11.37 5.83
N LEU A 74 9.78 -10.93 4.75
CA LEU A 74 8.71 -9.92 4.85
C LEU A 74 7.59 -10.37 5.80
N CYS A 75 7.39 -11.67 5.98
CA CYS A 75 6.44 -12.22 6.93
C CYS A 75 6.99 -12.38 8.35
N SER A 76 8.29 -12.15 8.56
CA SER A 76 8.91 -12.28 9.87
C SER A 76 8.71 -11.02 10.72
N PRO A 77 8.21 -11.16 11.96
CA PRO A 77 8.11 -10.04 12.89
C PRO A 77 9.48 -9.52 13.35
N GLU A 78 10.55 -10.32 13.20
CA GLU A 78 11.91 -9.97 13.62
C GLU A 78 12.83 -9.62 12.42
N ILE A 79 12.25 -9.23 11.29
CA ILE A 79 13.01 -9.00 10.04
C ILE A 79 14.17 -8.01 10.19
N GLU A 80 14.08 -7.05 11.12
CA GLU A 80 15.13 -6.06 11.40
C GLU A 80 16.47 -6.72 11.80
N ARG A 81 16.46 -7.97 12.27
CA ARG A 81 17.67 -8.75 12.59
C ARG A 81 18.36 -9.36 11.35
N TYR A 82 17.63 -9.53 10.26
CA TYR A 82 18.07 -10.31 9.09
C TYR A 82 18.28 -9.46 7.84
N VAL A 83 17.88 -8.19 7.87
CA VAL A 83 17.98 -7.27 6.74
C VAL A 83 19.03 -6.20 7.04
N PRO A 84 19.93 -5.87 6.08
CA PRO A 84 20.87 -4.77 6.25
C PRO A 84 20.16 -3.48 6.67
N SER A 85 20.75 -2.75 7.62
CA SER A 85 20.15 -1.54 8.21
C SER A 85 19.63 -0.53 7.18
N ARG A 86 20.34 -0.37 6.06
CA ARG A 86 19.97 0.49 4.93
C ARG A 86 18.63 0.13 4.24
N HIS A 87 18.08 -1.06 4.44
CA HIS A 87 16.84 -1.52 3.83
C HIS A 87 15.70 -1.69 4.84
N ILE A 88 15.94 -1.47 6.14
CA ILE A 88 14.93 -1.67 7.19
C ILE A 88 13.68 -0.83 6.94
N SER A 89 13.83 0.44 6.55
CA SER A 89 12.66 1.31 6.31
C SER A 89 11.87 0.87 5.07
N LEU A 90 12.53 0.40 4.01
CA LEU A 90 11.86 -0.16 2.82
C LEU A 90 11.14 -1.46 3.13
N VAL A 91 11.73 -2.32 3.96
CA VAL A 91 11.10 -3.56 4.42
C VAL A 91 9.86 -3.25 5.27
N TRP A 92 9.99 -2.36 6.25
CA TRP A 92 8.86 -1.91 7.04
C TRP A 92 7.73 -1.36 6.14
N PHE A 93 8.09 -0.57 5.13
CA PHE A 93 7.13 -0.04 4.17
C PHE A 93 6.39 -1.14 3.39
N MET A 94 7.10 -2.19 2.96
CA MET A 94 6.49 -3.34 2.29
C MET A 94 5.60 -4.18 3.23
N GLN A 95 5.99 -4.30 4.50
CA GLN A 95 5.17 -4.94 5.53
C GLN A 95 3.89 -4.14 5.81
N ALA A 96 4.01 -2.81 5.90
CA ALA A 96 2.89 -1.90 6.05
C ALA A 96 1.90 -2.00 4.88
N LEU A 97 2.40 -2.26 3.67
CA LEU A 97 1.60 -2.56 2.47
C LEU A 97 1.02 -3.98 2.45
N GLN A 98 1.18 -4.77 3.52
CA GLN A 98 0.62 -6.12 3.65
C GLN A 98 1.13 -7.09 2.56
N TYR A 99 2.41 -6.97 2.20
CA TYR A 99 3.01 -7.84 1.19
C TYR A 99 3.27 -9.27 1.68
N CYS A 100 3.25 -9.51 2.98
CA CYS A 100 3.23 -10.88 3.49
C CYS A 100 1.97 -11.63 3.03
N GLU A 101 0.80 -11.00 3.14
CA GLU A 101 -0.48 -11.57 2.71
C GLU A 101 -0.56 -11.72 1.19
N VAL A 102 0.05 -10.79 0.44
CA VAL A 102 0.23 -10.93 -1.01
C VAL A 102 1.12 -12.14 -1.34
N ASN A 103 2.22 -12.33 -0.61
CA ASN A 103 3.10 -13.48 -0.80
C ASN A 103 2.40 -14.80 -0.46
N HIS A 104 1.55 -14.84 0.56
CA HIS A 104 0.73 -16.02 0.83
C HIS A 104 -0.18 -16.37 -0.35
N VAL A 105 -0.81 -15.39 -0.99
CA VAL A 105 -1.62 -15.61 -2.21
C VAL A 105 -0.75 -16.16 -3.36
N LEU A 106 0.47 -15.66 -3.51
CA LEU A 106 1.39 -16.09 -4.57
C LEU A 106 2.01 -17.48 -4.30
N ASN A 107 2.29 -17.80 -3.04
CA ASN A 107 2.96 -19.03 -2.62
C ASN A 107 1.98 -20.19 -2.42
N TRP A 108 0.71 -19.91 -2.07
CA TRP A 108 -0.37 -20.89 -2.07
C TRP A 108 -0.75 -21.18 -3.51
N LYS A 109 0.06 -22.04 -4.15
CA LYS A 109 -0.02 -22.47 -5.55
C LYS A 109 -1.46 -22.81 -5.96
N ARG A 110 -2.15 -21.89 -6.62
CA ARG A 110 -3.12 -22.23 -7.68
C ARG A 110 -2.35 -22.18 -8.99
N PRO A 111 -1.83 -23.31 -9.50
CA PRO A 111 -0.93 -23.31 -10.65
C PRO A 111 -1.56 -22.68 -11.91
N GLU A 112 -2.88 -22.56 -11.98
CA GLU A 112 -3.58 -21.95 -13.11
C GLU A 112 -3.62 -20.40 -13.09
N ILE A 113 -3.28 -19.73 -11.98
CA ILE A 113 -3.40 -18.27 -11.88
C ILE A 113 -2.05 -17.58 -12.00
N HIS A 114 -1.83 -16.91 -13.12
CA HIS A 114 -0.64 -16.09 -13.35
C HIS A 114 -0.88 -14.64 -12.89
N TYR A 115 -0.14 -14.24 -11.86
CA TYR A 115 -0.14 -12.87 -11.33
C TYR A 115 1.01 -12.02 -11.90
N ASN A 116 0.69 -10.80 -12.34
CA ASN A 116 1.62 -9.79 -12.82
C ASN A 116 2.14 -8.91 -11.68
N ARG A 117 3.43 -9.07 -11.33
CA ARG A 117 4.07 -8.27 -10.28
C ARG A 117 4.26 -6.78 -10.64
N THR A 118 3.99 -6.38 -11.87
CA THR A 118 3.96 -4.96 -12.26
C THR A 118 2.98 -4.16 -11.40
N PHE A 119 1.83 -4.74 -11.05
CA PHE A 119 0.87 -4.11 -10.13
C PHE A 119 1.53 -3.78 -8.78
N GLN A 120 2.28 -4.74 -8.21
CA GLN A 120 2.97 -4.57 -6.92
C GLN A 120 4.01 -3.44 -6.98
N VAL A 121 4.76 -3.34 -8.07
CA VAL A 121 5.73 -2.24 -8.28
C VAL A 121 5.01 -0.89 -8.35
N LEU A 122 3.95 -0.78 -9.16
CA LEU A 122 3.27 0.49 -9.39
C LEU A 122 2.50 0.97 -8.15
N ILE A 123 1.86 0.07 -7.41
CA ILE A 123 1.24 0.43 -6.12
C ILE A 123 2.28 0.79 -5.06
N THR A 124 3.45 0.14 -5.03
CA THR A 124 4.57 0.52 -4.14
C THR A 124 5.03 1.95 -4.43
N ARG A 125 5.21 2.30 -5.71
CA ARG A 125 5.61 3.64 -6.13
C ARG A 125 4.58 4.68 -5.74
N ALA A 126 3.31 4.42 -6.04
CA ALA A 126 2.23 5.35 -5.72
C ALA A 126 2.12 5.58 -4.21
N ALA A 127 2.17 4.51 -3.42
CA ALA A 127 2.17 4.57 -1.97
C ALA A 127 3.36 5.39 -1.44
N PHE A 128 4.57 5.14 -1.95
CA PHE A 128 5.78 5.86 -1.52
C PHE A 128 5.65 7.35 -1.80
N ALA A 129 5.24 7.71 -3.02
CA ALA A 129 5.07 9.11 -3.39
C ALA A 129 4.04 9.82 -2.51
N LEU A 130 2.94 9.15 -2.16
CA LEU A 130 1.92 9.73 -1.29
C LEU A 130 2.41 9.92 0.15
N VAL A 131 2.99 8.88 0.77
CA VAL A 131 3.40 8.95 2.18
C VAL A 131 4.64 9.83 2.39
N CYS A 132 5.48 9.98 1.36
CA CYS A 132 6.64 10.86 1.36
C CYS A 132 6.36 12.25 0.76
N GLN A 133 5.11 12.55 0.41
CA GLN A 133 4.68 13.84 -0.14
C GLN A 133 5.40 14.23 -1.46
N GLU A 134 5.87 13.25 -2.22
CA GLU A 134 6.49 13.41 -3.55
C GLU A 134 5.41 13.44 -4.66
N ILE A 135 4.46 14.37 -4.56
CA ILE A 135 3.25 14.40 -5.43
C ILE A 135 3.62 14.47 -6.92
N ASN A 136 4.73 15.13 -7.26
CA ASN A 136 5.22 15.22 -8.63
C ASN A 136 5.51 13.85 -9.26
N ASP A 137 5.92 12.86 -8.46
CA ASP A 137 6.17 11.50 -8.93
C ASP A 137 4.88 10.80 -9.37
N ILE A 138 3.73 11.15 -8.79
CA ILE A 138 2.44 10.55 -9.18
C ILE A 138 2.14 10.84 -10.65
N ASN A 139 2.30 12.10 -11.05
CA ASN A 139 2.03 12.51 -12.42
C ASN A 139 3.12 12.01 -13.38
N PHE A 140 4.40 12.20 -13.00
CA PHE A 140 5.53 11.82 -13.84
C PHE A 140 5.54 10.33 -14.21
N TYR A 141 5.20 9.45 -13.25
CA TYR A 141 5.16 8.00 -13.47
C TYR A 141 3.75 7.45 -13.81
N GLY A 142 2.74 8.31 -14.01
CA GLY A 142 1.38 7.89 -14.37
C GLY A 142 0.71 7.00 -13.31
N LEU A 143 0.88 7.34 -12.03
CA LEU A 143 0.52 6.50 -10.89
C LEU A 143 -0.88 6.80 -10.31
N MET A 144 -1.64 7.72 -10.89
CA MET A 144 -2.88 8.24 -10.30
C MET A 144 -3.87 7.13 -9.89
N LYS A 145 -4.17 6.17 -10.76
CA LYS A 145 -5.05 5.04 -10.44
C LYS A 145 -4.57 4.15 -9.28
N TYR A 146 -3.26 4.03 -9.11
CA TYR A 146 -2.67 3.30 -7.99
C TYR A 146 -2.70 4.14 -6.70
N ALA A 147 -2.50 5.45 -6.83
CA ALA A 147 -2.64 6.40 -5.74
C ALA A 147 -4.07 6.36 -5.15
N ASP A 148 -5.08 6.29 -6.00
CA ASP A 148 -6.48 6.20 -5.58
C ASP A 148 -6.77 4.88 -4.84
N LEU A 149 -6.26 3.75 -5.32
CA LEU A 149 -6.32 2.48 -4.59
C LEU A 149 -5.63 2.54 -3.22
N PHE A 150 -4.46 3.17 -3.13
CA PHE A 150 -3.75 3.34 -1.86
C PHE A 150 -4.56 4.21 -0.88
N ARG A 151 -5.16 5.30 -1.36
CA ARG A 151 -6.02 6.18 -0.54
C ARG A 151 -7.22 5.41 0.02
N ILE A 152 -7.90 4.60 -0.79
CA ILE A 152 -9.00 3.73 -0.31
C ILE A 152 -8.56 2.89 0.90
N LEU A 153 -7.35 2.31 0.85
CA LEU A 153 -6.83 1.46 1.90
C LEU A 153 -6.37 2.23 3.17
N PHE A 154 -5.72 3.37 2.99
CA PHE A 154 -4.91 3.98 4.06
C PHE A 154 -5.24 5.43 4.37
N GLU A 155 -6.08 6.13 3.61
CA GLU A 155 -6.45 7.52 3.93
C GLU A 155 -7.54 7.56 5.01
N ASP A 156 -7.35 8.30 6.10
CA ASP A 156 -8.25 8.29 7.27
C ASP A 156 -9.70 8.68 6.92
N ASN A 157 -9.89 9.70 6.10
CA ASN A 157 -11.20 10.10 5.60
C ASN A 157 -11.27 9.95 4.07
N ASN A 158 -11.80 8.81 3.61
CA ASN A 158 -11.90 8.50 2.20
C ASN A 158 -13.34 8.12 1.79
N THR A 159 -13.91 8.88 0.86
CA THR A 159 -15.30 8.70 0.39
C THR A 159 -15.49 7.36 -0.32
N ASP A 160 -14.53 6.94 -1.14
CA ASP A 160 -14.62 5.67 -1.88
C ASP A 160 -14.66 4.47 -0.94
N ARG A 161 -13.81 4.46 0.11
CA ARG A 161 -13.87 3.44 1.16
C ARG A 161 -15.25 3.42 1.83
N ARG A 162 -15.81 4.59 2.16
CA ARG A 162 -17.14 4.68 2.77
C ARG A 162 -18.23 4.11 1.86
N ILE A 163 -18.18 4.39 0.56
CA ILE A 163 -19.12 3.83 -0.43
C ILE A 163 -19.05 2.31 -0.45
N ILE A 164 -17.85 1.74 -0.56
CA ILE A 164 -17.63 0.28 -0.55
C ILE A 164 -18.19 -0.34 0.73
N CYS A 165 -17.88 0.27 1.87
CA CYS A 165 -18.34 -0.21 3.16
C CYS A 165 -19.86 -0.15 3.32
N GLN A 166 -20.49 0.92 2.86
CA GLN A 166 -21.95 1.05 2.86
C GLN A 166 -22.59 -0.05 1.99
N GLN A 167 -22.03 -0.33 0.82
CA GLN A 167 -22.55 -1.38 -0.06
C GLN A 167 -22.50 -2.75 0.61
N ILE A 168 -21.42 -3.07 1.31
CA ILE A 168 -21.28 -4.34 2.03
C ILE A 168 -22.28 -4.42 3.18
N GLN A 169 -22.48 -3.34 3.93
CA GLN A 169 -23.49 -3.27 4.99
C GLN A 169 -24.90 -3.51 4.45
N ASN A 170 -25.27 -2.80 3.38
CA ASN A 170 -26.58 -2.92 2.74
C ASN A 170 -26.82 -4.35 2.25
N THR A 171 -25.83 -4.95 1.59
CA THR A 171 -25.91 -6.32 1.09
C THR A 171 -26.07 -7.32 2.23
N ASN A 172 -25.30 -7.19 3.31
CA ASN A 172 -25.45 -8.09 4.46
C ASN A 172 -26.81 -7.92 5.15
N ASN A 173 -27.26 -6.68 5.34
CA ASN A 173 -28.57 -6.40 5.95
C ASN A 173 -29.71 -7.03 5.16
N ASP A 174 -29.71 -6.87 3.84
CA ASP A 174 -30.70 -7.49 2.94
C ASP A 174 -30.68 -9.03 3.04
N LEU A 175 -29.49 -9.65 3.03
CA LEU A 175 -29.36 -11.10 3.19
C LEU A 175 -29.92 -11.59 4.53
N PHE A 176 -29.62 -10.92 5.65
CA PHE A 176 -30.16 -11.30 6.97
C PHE A 176 -31.69 -11.18 7.01
N GLN A 177 -32.27 -10.15 6.38
CA GLN A 177 -33.73 -10.01 6.31
C GLN A 177 -34.37 -11.14 5.49
N ARG A 178 -33.80 -11.49 4.33
CA ARG A 178 -34.34 -12.54 3.46
C ARG A 178 -34.22 -13.93 4.07
N CYS A 179 -33.14 -14.21 4.79
CA CYS A 179 -32.87 -15.51 5.39
C CYS A 179 -33.55 -15.72 6.76
N LEU A 180 -34.36 -14.76 7.25
CA LEU A 180 -35.02 -14.80 8.56
C LEU A 180 -34.05 -15.13 9.73
N ALA A 181 -32.81 -14.69 9.62
CA ALA A 181 -31.80 -14.89 10.65
C ALA A 181 -31.83 -13.73 11.65
N ASP A 182 -31.53 -14.01 12.92
CA ASP A 182 -31.48 -12.99 13.97
C ASP A 182 -30.59 -11.81 13.57
N LYS A 183 -31.10 -10.59 13.74
CA LYS A 183 -30.36 -9.35 13.44
C LYS A 183 -29.04 -9.34 14.20
N PRO A 184 -27.90 -9.38 13.52
CA PRO A 184 -26.64 -9.55 14.22
C PRO A 184 -26.05 -8.17 14.56
N ASN A 185 -26.63 -7.50 15.56
CA ASN A 185 -26.15 -6.19 16.02
C ASN A 185 -24.63 -6.20 16.27
N ASN A 186 -24.10 -7.30 16.83
CA ASN A 186 -22.67 -7.47 17.08
C ASN A 186 -21.83 -7.63 15.78
N LYS A 187 -22.36 -8.26 14.73
CA LYS A 187 -21.63 -8.46 13.46
C LYS A 187 -21.56 -7.17 12.65
N LEU A 188 -22.62 -6.36 12.66
CA LEU A 188 -22.61 -5.04 12.02
C LEU A 188 -21.65 -4.08 12.72
N TYR A 189 -21.58 -4.11 14.06
CA TYR A 189 -20.58 -3.36 14.82
C TYR A 189 -19.16 -3.75 14.41
N LEU A 190 -18.87 -5.05 14.31
CA LEU A 190 -17.56 -5.54 13.87
C LEU A 190 -17.22 -5.05 12.46
N LEU A 191 -18.19 -5.11 11.54
CA LEU A 191 -18.00 -4.65 10.17
C LEU A 191 -17.72 -3.14 10.13
N ASN A 192 -18.44 -2.32 10.90
CA ASN A 192 -18.17 -0.88 11.02
C ASN A 192 -16.74 -0.61 11.48
N LYS A 193 -16.26 -1.38 12.46
CA LYS A 193 -14.89 -1.28 12.96
C LYS A 193 -13.86 -1.68 11.90
N MET A 194 -14.10 -2.74 11.13
CA MET A 194 -13.20 -3.14 10.03
C MET A 194 -13.20 -2.13 8.87
N CYS A 195 -14.33 -1.47 8.65
CA CYS A 195 -14.56 -0.49 7.60
C CYS A 195 -13.95 0.89 7.88
N SER A 196 -13.83 1.29 9.15
CA SER A 196 -13.18 2.54 9.50
C SER A 196 -11.68 2.53 9.19
N GLY A 197 -11.06 1.35 9.13
CA GLY A 197 -9.61 1.19 8.91
C GLY A 197 -8.76 1.39 10.17
N ASN A 198 -9.38 1.82 11.28
CA ASN A 198 -8.78 1.95 12.62
C ASN A 198 -8.67 0.62 13.37
N SER A 199 -9.24 -0.45 12.81
CA SER A 199 -9.10 -1.81 13.31
C SER A 199 -7.79 -2.44 12.84
N THR A 200 -7.18 -3.27 13.68
CA THR A 200 -6.12 -4.21 13.27
C THR A 200 -6.60 -5.16 12.18
N LEU A 201 -7.90 -5.50 12.19
CA LEU A 201 -8.56 -6.29 11.16
C LEU A 201 -9.23 -5.34 10.14
N ARG A 202 -8.64 -5.21 8.96
CA ARG A 202 -9.20 -4.40 7.86
C ARG A 202 -10.03 -5.23 6.91
N LEU A 203 -11.18 -4.69 6.50
CA LEU A 203 -12.04 -5.35 5.50
C LEU A 203 -11.41 -5.32 4.10
N ILE A 204 -10.97 -4.14 3.68
CA ILE A 204 -10.29 -3.94 2.39
C ILE A 204 -8.78 -4.07 2.65
N LYS A 205 -8.15 -5.04 1.98
CA LYS A 205 -6.73 -5.38 2.16
C LYS A 205 -5.97 -5.36 0.84
N MET A 206 -4.64 -5.21 0.92
CA MET A 206 -3.80 -5.21 -0.28
C MET A 206 -3.92 -6.52 -1.07
N ASN A 207 -4.00 -7.67 -0.41
CA ASN A 207 -4.12 -8.96 -1.07
C ASN A 207 -5.45 -9.10 -1.85
N VAL A 208 -6.52 -8.41 -1.46
CA VAL A 208 -7.79 -8.37 -2.20
C VAL A 208 -7.63 -7.57 -3.49
N LEU A 209 -7.08 -6.36 -3.40
CA LEU A 209 -6.80 -5.52 -4.57
C LEU A 209 -5.80 -6.20 -5.52
N PHE A 210 -4.76 -6.83 -4.97
CA PHE A 210 -3.81 -7.62 -5.74
C PHE A 210 -4.50 -8.76 -6.48
N GLN A 211 -5.31 -9.57 -5.80
CA GLN A 211 -6.04 -10.67 -6.43
C GLN A 211 -6.99 -10.20 -7.54
N ARG A 212 -7.56 -9.00 -7.38
CA ARG A 212 -8.47 -8.41 -8.35
C ARG A 212 -7.75 -7.84 -9.58
N PHE A 213 -6.61 -7.18 -9.39
CA PHE A 213 -6.00 -6.34 -10.43
C PHE A 213 -4.64 -6.81 -10.94
N ALA A 214 -4.01 -7.79 -10.28
CA ALA A 214 -2.74 -8.36 -10.72
C ALA A 214 -2.92 -9.56 -11.65
N ARG A 215 -4.13 -9.94 -12.06
CA ARG A 215 -4.33 -11.04 -13.03
C ARG A 215 -4.02 -10.55 -14.45
N ASN A 216 -3.35 -11.36 -15.26
CA ASN A 216 -2.97 -10.99 -16.63
C ASN A 216 -4.16 -10.65 -17.54
N CYS A 217 -5.31 -11.28 -17.34
CA CYS A 217 -6.51 -11.09 -18.18
C CYS A 217 -7.44 -9.95 -17.69
N HIS A 218 -7.27 -9.46 -16.47
CA HIS A 218 -8.14 -8.46 -15.86
C HIS A 218 -7.31 -7.52 -14.97
N THR A 219 -6.65 -6.56 -15.60
CA THR A 219 -5.74 -5.64 -14.93
C THR A 219 -6.48 -4.42 -14.35
N LEU A 220 -5.78 -3.65 -13.51
CA LEU A 220 -6.28 -2.33 -13.08
C LEU A 220 -6.52 -1.39 -14.27
N HIS A 221 -5.71 -1.49 -15.32
CA HIS A 221 -5.87 -0.65 -16.50
C HIS A 221 -7.18 -0.95 -17.22
N ASP A 222 -7.50 -2.24 -17.41
CA ASP A 222 -8.75 -2.67 -18.05
C ASP A 222 -9.96 -2.23 -17.23
N PHE A 223 -9.87 -2.30 -15.89
CA PHE A 223 -10.91 -1.80 -15.01
C PHE A 223 -11.13 -0.29 -15.18
N VAL A 224 -10.05 0.49 -15.20
CA VAL A 224 -10.11 1.96 -15.33
C VAL A 224 -10.67 2.40 -16.68
N ILE A 225 -10.43 1.64 -17.75
CA ILE A 225 -10.96 1.99 -19.09
C ILE A 225 -12.39 1.50 -19.27
N ASN A 226 -12.70 0.27 -18.85
CA ASN A 226 -13.96 -0.39 -19.23
C ASN A 226 -15.06 -0.33 -18.17
N MET A 227 -14.68 -0.16 -16.89
CA MET A 227 -15.61 -0.19 -15.77
C MET A 227 -15.77 1.19 -15.14
N LEU A 228 -14.66 1.82 -14.75
CA LEU A 228 -14.68 3.10 -14.03
C LEU A 228 -15.51 4.21 -14.70
N PRO A 229 -15.48 4.41 -16.04
CA PRO A 229 -16.22 5.50 -16.68
C PRO A 229 -17.75 5.36 -16.61
N LYS A 230 -18.26 4.18 -16.20
CA LYS A 230 -19.70 3.92 -16.02
C LYS A 230 -20.22 4.41 -14.65
N TYR A 231 -19.33 4.88 -13.79
CA TYR A 231 -19.64 5.26 -12.41
C TYR A 231 -19.01 6.62 -12.08
N SER A 232 -19.51 7.26 -11.02
CA SER A 232 -19.05 8.59 -10.61
C SER A 232 -17.71 8.57 -9.87
N SER A 233 -17.31 7.41 -9.33
CA SER A 233 -16.16 7.28 -8.45
C SER A 233 -15.55 5.88 -8.47
N PHE A 234 -14.32 5.77 -7.95
CA PHE A 234 -13.61 4.50 -7.87
C PHE A 234 -14.31 3.53 -6.90
N GLY A 235 -14.82 4.06 -5.78
CA GLY A 235 -15.56 3.31 -4.78
C GLY A 235 -16.88 2.77 -5.32
N GLU A 236 -17.60 3.56 -6.11
CA GLU A 236 -18.84 3.11 -6.75
C GLU A 236 -18.56 2.02 -7.80
N ALA A 237 -17.53 2.19 -8.64
CA ALA A 237 -17.14 1.17 -9.61
C ALA A 237 -16.73 -0.15 -8.94
N LEU A 238 -15.95 -0.08 -7.85
CA LEU A 238 -15.55 -1.26 -7.07
C LEU A 238 -16.76 -1.93 -6.38
N SER A 239 -17.69 -1.13 -5.85
CA SER A 239 -18.90 -1.62 -5.17
C SER A 239 -19.83 -2.40 -6.10
N ASN A 240 -19.76 -2.13 -7.41
CA ASN A 240 -20.51 -2.82 -8.45
C ASN A 240 -19.69 -3.92 -9.17
N ASP A 241 -18.43 -4.11 -8.78
CA ASP A 241 -17.58 -5.17 -9.32
C ASP A 241 -17.76 -6.47 -8.55
N ILE A 242 -18.50 -7.41 -9.15
CA ILE A 242 -18.82 -8.72 -8.57
C ILE A 242 -17.55 -9.45 -8.09
N TYR A 243 -16.45 -9.39 -8.82
CA TYR A 243 -15.22 -10.09 -8.44
C TYR A 243 -14.61 -9.49 -7.18
N PHE A 244 -14.55 -8.16 -7.10
CA PHE A 244 -14.04 -7.46 -5.93
C PHE A 244 -14.92 -7.72 -4.70
N MET A 245 -16.23 -7.60 -4.85
CA MET A 245 -17.19 -7.80 -3.76
C MET A 245 -17.17 -9.25 -3.23
N ASN A 246 -17.02 -10.25 -4.10
CA ASN A 246 -16.90 -11.65 -3.68
C ASN A 246 -15.62 -11.93 -2.86
N LEU A 247 -14.51 -11.27 -3.20
CA LEU A 247 -13.26 -11.37 -2.43
C LEU A 247 -13.42 -10.79 -1.02
N LEU A 248 -14.13 -9.66 -0.89
CA LEU A 248 -14.43 -9.06 0.41
C LEU A 248 -15.36 -9.93 1.26
N SER A 249 -16.40 -10.51 0.66
CA SER A 249 -17.32 -11.42 1.35
C SER A 249 -16.62 -12.66 1.91
N THR A 250 -15.67 -13.23 1.16
CA THR A 250 -14.88 -14.39 1.64
C THR A 250 -14.07 -14.04 2.88
N TYR A 251 -13.42 -12.88 2.87
CA TYR A 251 -12.68 -12.38 4.02
C TYR A 251 -13.61 -12.14 5.23
N LEU A 252 -14.77 -11.52 4.99
CA LEU A 252 -15.76 -11.24 6.03
C LEU A 252 -16.24 -12.53 6.71
N ILE A 253 -16.64 -13.54 5.93
CA ILE A 253 -17.06 -14.85 6.43
C ILE A 253 -15.99 -15.47 7.34
N SER A 254 -14.72 -15.45 6.89
CA SER A 254 -13.62 -16.03 7.65
C SER A 254 -13.34 -15.32 8.99
N THR A 255 -13.69 -14.04 9.09
CA THR A 255 -13.43 -13.23 10.29
C THR A 255 -14.63 -13.22 11.25
N ILE A 256 -15.84 -13.50 10.76
CA ILE A 256 -17.07 -13.61 11.57
C ILE A 256 -17.25 -15.03 12.15
N ASN A 257 -16.77 -16.07 11.47
CA ASN A 257 -16.92 -17.46 11.90
C ASN A 257 -15.81 -17.94 12.85
N ARG A 258 -14.94 -17.04 13.33
CA ARG A 258 -13.93 -17.30 14.37
C ARG A 258 -14.34 -16.59 15.65
#